data_AF-A0A6P3YE25-F1
#
_entry.id   AF-A0A6P3YE25-F1
#
_cell.length_a   1.000
_cell.length_b   1.000
_cell.length_c   1.000
_cell.angle_alpha   90.00
_cell.angle_beta   90.00
_cell.angle_gamma   90.00
#
_symmetry.space_group_name_H-M   'P 1'
#
loop_
_entity.id
_entity.type
_entity.pdbx_description
1 polymer ?
#
loop_
_entity_poly.entity_id
_entity_poly.type
_entity_poly.pdbx_seq_one_letter_code
_entity_poly.pdbx_strand_id
1 'polypeptide(L)'
;MDIKDYDSKLQAHLAKDIFEKLRKNLTSALKKQTTKLIKNSKLSDLIKNQPSNLVYPRLYGLPKIHKIGISLRPIVNARNSPIYKLVHYLVKRLEPLTGKPDPKSRILHTSYKKFKTTDCGLMTY
;
A
#
# COMPACT_ATOMS: atom_id res chain seq x y z
N MET A 1 20.92 -8.39 12.04
CA MET A 1 19.71 -8.50 12.88
C MET A 1 19.34 -9.98 12.87
N ASP A 2 19.33 -10.60 14.04
CA ASP A 2 18.86 -11.97 14.21
C ASP A 2 17.32 -12.04 14.10
N ILE A 3 16.76 -13.21 13.81
CA ILE A 3 15.31 -13.43 13.64
C ILE A 3 14.57 -13.07 14.93
N LYS A 4 15.14 -13.44 16.10
CA LYS A 4 14.54 -13.13 17.41
C LYS A 4 14.47 -11.62 17.68
N ASP A 5 15.54 -10.89 17.33
CA ASP A 5 15.59 -9.44 17.43
C ASP A 5 14.59 -8.76 16.48
N TYR A 6 14.43 -9.32 15.27
CA TYR A 6 13.41 -8.87 14.32
C TYR A 6 11.99 -9.05 14.87
N ASP A 7 11.66 -10.24 15.37
CA ASP A 7 10.32 -10.54 15.89
C ASP A 7 9.98 -9.67 17.10
N SER A 8 10.94 -9.47 18.02
CA SER A 8 10.78 -8.58 19.16
C SER A 8 10.47 -7.14 18.72
N LYS A 9 11.24 -6.60 17.76
CA LYS A 9 11.01 -5.25 17.21
C LYS A 9 9.70 -5.14 16.44
N LEU A 10 9.26 -6.20 15.78
CA LEU A 10 7.99 -6.23 15.07
C LEU A 10 6.82 -6.22 16.06
N GLN A 11 6.85 -7.05 17.11
CA GLN A 11 5.81 -7.06 18.13
C GLN A 11 5.70 -5.71 18.86
N ALA A 12 6.84 -5.11 19.23
CA ALA A 12 6.86 -3.77 19.82
C ALA A 12 6.31 -2.69 18.88
N HIS A 13 6.46 -2.85 17.56
CA HIS A 13 5.88 -1.93 16.58
C HIS A 13 4.38 -2.14 16.40
N LEU A 14 3.92 -3.39 16.38
CA LEU A 14 2.51 -3.77 16.25
C LEU A 14 1.68 -3.48 17.50
N ALA A 15 2.30 -3.45 18.68
CA ALA A 15 1.65 -3.11 19.95
C ALA A 15 1.20 -1.64 20.06
N LYS A 16 1.49 -0.80 19.06
CA LYS A 16 1.00 0.58 18.98
C LYS A 16 -0.47 0.57 18.53
N ASP A 17 -1.29 1.48 19.07
CA ASP A 17 -2.74 1.63 18.76
C ASP A 17 -3.10 1.98 17.29
N ILE A 18 -2.11 1.98 16.39
CA ILE A 18 -2.28 2.29 14.97
C ILE A 18 -2.68 1.03 14.19
N PHE A 19 -2.42 -0.17 14.72
CA PHE A 19 -2.63 -1.42 14.00
C PHE A 19 -3.75 -2.26 14.62
N GLU A 20 -4.67 -2.74 13.78
CA GLU A 20 -5.71 -3.69 14.18
C GLU A 20 -5.44 -5.06 13.55
N LYS A 21 -5.60 -6.12 14.35
CA LYS A 21 -5.46 -7.49 13.84
C LYS A 21 -6.64 -7.83 12.93
N LEU A 22 -6.32 -8.30 11.74
CA LEU A 22 -7.32 -8.73 10.78
C LEU A 22 -8.09 -9.96 11.27
N ARG A 23 -9.43 -9.87 11.33
CA ARG A 23 -10.30 -10.97 11.77
C ARG A 23 -10.33 -12.17 10.81
N LYS A 24 -10.16 -11.95 9.51
CA LYS A 24 -10.21 -12.99 8.47
C LYS A 24 -9.43 -12.57 7.23
N ASN A 25 -9.10 -13.51 6.35
CA ASN A 25 -8.47 -13.19 5.08
C ASN A 25 -9.47 -12.49 4.14
N LEU A 26 -9.20 -11.23 3.78
CA LEU A 26 -10.06 -10.43 2.88
C LEU A 26 -9.74 -10.59 1.38
N THR A 27 -8.82 -11.47 0.99
CA THR A 27 -8.38 -11.61 -0.42
C THR A 27 -9.56 -11.89 -1.35
N SER A 28 -10.43 -12.84 -0.99
CA SER A 28 -11.60 -13.22 -1.80
C SER A 28 -12.63 -12.08 -1.89
N ALA A 29 -12.87 -11.39 -0.78
CA ALA A 29 -13.77 -10.24 -0.71
C ALA A 29 -13.27 -9.09 -1.60
N LEU A 30 -11.97 -8.73 -1.50
CA LEU A 30 -11.36 -7.73 -2.35
C LEU A 30 -11.40 -8.13 -3.83
N LYS A 31 -11.13 -9.39 -4.15
CA LYS A 31 -11.22 -9.90 -5.53
C LYS A 31 -12.63 -9.73 -6.08
N LYS A 32 -13.65 -10.11 -5.30
CA LYS A 32 -15.07 -9.97 -5.68
C LYS A 32 -15.46 -8.52 -5.90
N GLN A 33 -15.08 -7.62 -4.98
CA GLN A 33 -15.38 -6.20 -5.10
C GLN A 33 -14.68 -5.58 -6.31
N THR A 34 -13.38 -5.85 -6.48
CA THR A 34 -12.60 -5.29 -7.59
C THR A 34 -13.12 -5.78 -8.95
N THR A 35 -13.40 -7.07 -9.08
CA THR A 35 -13.95 -7.63 -10.33
C THR A 35 -15.34 -7.07 -10.64
N LYS A 36 -16.20 -6.85 -9.63
CA LYS A 36 -17.49 -6.18 -9.79
C LYS A 36 -17.32 -4.75 -10.35
N LEU A 37 -16.43 -3.96 -9.76
CA LEU A 37 -16.16 -2.59 -10.21
C LEU A 37 -15.59 -2.55 -11.63
N ILE A 38 -14.69 -3.47 -11.97
CA ILE A 38 -14.09 -3.56 -13.31
C ILE A 38 -15.14 -3.93 -14.37
N LYS A 39 -16.02 -4.89 -14.07
CA LYS A 39 -17.11 -5.27 -14.98
C LYS A 39 -18.06 -4.10 -15.26
N ASN A 40 -18.35 -3.30 -14.24
CA ASN A 40 -19.22 -2.14 -14.37
C ASN A 40 -18.57 -0.98 -15.17
N SER A 41 -17.24 -0.91 -15.23
CA SER A 41 -16.49 0.22 -15.83
C SER A 41 -16.00 -0.03 -17.26
N LYS A 42 -16.45 -1.10 -17.94
CA LYS A 42 -15.98 -1.52 -19.27
C LYS A 42 -14.46 -1.82 -19.34
N LEU A 43 -13.80 -2.06 -18.21
CA LEU A 43 -12.35 -2.32 -18.13
C LEU A 43 -12.02 -3.83 -18.09
N SER A 44 -12.81 -4.67 -18.75
CA SER A 44 -12.78 -6.13 -18.63
C SER A 44 -11.41 -6.75 -18.93
N ASP A 45 -10.59 -6.12 -19.76
CA ASP A 45 -9.24 -6.57 -20.09
C ASP A 45 -8.27 -6.58 -18.90
N LEU A 46 -8.55 -5.78 -17.86
CA LEU A 46 -7.76 -5.80 -16.61
C LEU A 46 -7.94 -7.12 -15.84
N ILE A 47 -9.06 -7.81 -16.02
CA ILE A 47 -9.35 -9.10 -15.36
C ILE A 47 -8.58 -10.23 -16.05
N LYS A 48 -8.56 -10.25 -17.39
CA LYS A 48 -7.96 -11.34 -18.19
C LYS A 48 -6.50 -11.59 -17.84
N ASN A 49 -5.76 -10.53 -17.54
CA ASN A 49 -4.33 -10.62 -17.26
C ASN A 49 -4.00 -10.83 -15.76
N GLN A 50 -4.97 -10.96 -14.86
CA GLN A 50 -4.66 -11.09 -13.42
C GLN A 50 -3.87 -12.37 -13.10
N PRO A 51 -2.88 -12.30 -12.18
CA PRO A 51 -2.20 -13.51 -11.72
C PRO A 51 -3.18 -14.45 -11.03
N SER A 52 -2.96 -15.75 -11.17
CA SER A 52 -3.79 -16.80 -10.54
C SER A 52 -3.79 -16.69 -9.00
N ASN A 53 -2.62 -16.40 -8.43
CA ASN A 53 -2.39 -16.33 -6.99
C ASN A 53 -2.52 -14.90 -6.46
N LEU A 54 -3.76 -14.43 -6.32
CA LEU A 54 -4.05 -13.15 -5.69
C LEU A 54 -3.92 -13.23 -4.17
N VAL A 55 -3.37 -12.19 -3.55
CA VAL A 55 -3.13 -12.13 -2.11
C VAL A 55 -3.44 -10.72 -1.59
N TYR A 56 -4.09 -10.62 -0.44
CA TYR A 56 -4.27 -9.35 0.26
C TYR A 56 -2.92 -8.65 0.50
N PRO A 57 -2.84 -7.31 0.38
CA PRO A 57 -1.59 -6.58 0.63
C PRO A 57 -0.99 -6.91 2.00
N ARG A 58 0.30 -7.22 2.04
CA ARG A 58 1.00 -7.60 3.27
C ARG A 58 1.87 -6.46 3.77
N LEU A 59 1.81 -6.20 5.07
CA LEU A 59 2.74 -5.31 5.77
C LEU A 59 3.94 -6.12 6.25
N TYR A 60 5.15 -5.60 6.04
CA TYR A 60 6.37 -6.10 6.69
C TYR A 60 7.27 -4.95 7.09
N GLY A 61 8.23 -5.22 7.98
CA GLY A 61 9.18 -4.23 8.46
C GLY A 61 10.55 -4.39 7.81
N LEU A 62 11.12 -3.33 7.26
CA LEU A 62 12.53 -3.31 6.85
C LEU A 62 13.40 -2.83 8.02
N PRO A 63 14.45 -3.56 8.42
CA PRO A 63 15.28 -3.18 9.55
C PRO A 63 16.12 -1.94 9.26
N LYS A 64 16.12 -0.98 10.19
CA LYS A 64 17.03 0.17 10.17
C LYS A 64 18.31 -0.17 10.94
N ILE A 65 19.23 -0.88 10.31
CA ILE A 65 20.45 -1.42 10.95
C ILE A 65 21.39 -0.37 11.54
N HIS A 66 21.32 0.87 11.07
CA HIS A 66 22.23 1.96 11.45
C HIS A 66 21.65 2.92 12.50
N LYS A 67 20.43 2.66 13.02
CA LYS A 67 19.82 3.53 14.03
C LYS A 67 19.39 2.71 15.25
N ILE A 68 20.06 2.96 16.36
CA ILE A 68 19.79 2.32 17.66
C ILE A 68 18.42 2.80 18.16
N GLY A 69 17.61 1.89 18.70
CA GLY A 69 16.30 2.23 19.30
C GLY A 69 15.17 2.56 18.32
N ILE A 70 15.40 2.51 17.00
CA ILE A 70 14.33 2.80 16.01
C ILE A 70 13.63 1.53 15.55
N SER A 71 12.30 1.55 15.54
CA SER A 71 11.48 0.46 15.03
C SER A 71 11.67 0.22 13.52
N LEU A 72 11.21 -0.93 13.04
CA LEU A 72 11.25 -1.29 11.62
C LEU A 72 10.56 -0.21 10.75
N ARG A 73 11.03 -0.06 9.49
CA ARG A 73 10.34 0.76 8.49
C ARG A 73 9.18 -0.07 7.92
N PRO A 74 7.91 0.28 8.16
CA PRO A 74 6.79 -0.45 7.59
C PRO A 74 6.78 -0.28 6.05
N ILE A 75 6.57 -1.40 5.35
CA ILE A 75 6.42 -1.47 3.89
C ILE A 75 5.21 -2.35 3.59
N VAL A 76 4.34 -1.84 2.70
CA VAL A 76 3.20 -2.60 2.18
C VAL A 76 3.59 -3.18 0.83
N ASN A 77 3.48 -4.50 0.70
CA ASN A 77 3.59 -5.20 -0.58
C ASN A 77 2.20 -5.55 -1.10
N ALA A 78 1.83 -4.89 -2.20
CA ALA A 78 0.57 -5.06 -2.90
C ALA A 78 0.74 -5.65 -4.32
N ARG A 79 1.91 -6.20 -4.68
CA ARG A 79 2.21 -6.65 -6.05
C ARG A 79 1.22 -7.69 -6.58
N ASN A 80 0.80 -8.63 -5.74
CA ASN A 80 -0.17 -9.67 -6.09
C ASN A 80 -1.59 -9.34 -5.58
N SER A 81 -1.88 -8.07 -5.29
CA SER A 81 -3.20 -7.64 -4.83
C SER A 81 -4.22 -7.66 -5.97
N PRO A 82 -5.49 -8.04 -5.70
CA PRO A 82 -6.58 -7.90 -6.68
C PRO A 82 -6.71 -6.49 -7.27
N ILE A 83 -6.30 -5.45 -6.53
CA ILE A 83 -6.46 -4.04 -6.89
C ILE A 83 -5.27 -3.51 -7.71
N TYR A 84 -4.14 -4.22 -7.73
CA TYR A 84 -2.86 -3.72 -8.26
C TYR A 84 -2.96 -3.21 -9.71
N LYS A 85 -3.58 -4.00 -10.60
CA LYS A 85 -3.73 -3.63 -12.01
C LYS A 85 -4.67 -2.44 -12.23
N LEU A 86 -5.74 -2.38 -11.44
CA LEU A 86 -6.68 -1.27 -11.49
C LEU A 86 -5.98 0.03 -11.08
N VAL A 87 -5.24 0.04 -9.98
CA VAL A 87 -4.46 1.21 -9.55
C VAL A 87 -3.45 1.62 -10.62
N HIS A 88 -2.70 0.67 -11.17
CA HIS A 88 -1.70 0.97 -12.20
C HIS A 88 -2.31 1.55 -13.48
N TYR A 89 -3.49 1.06 -13.88
CA TYR A 89 -4.26 1.63 -14.99
C TYR A 89 -4.68 3.08 -14.69
N LEU A 90 -5.22 3.34 -13.50
CA LEU A 90 -5.65 4.67 -13.09
C LEU A 90 -4.47 5.64 -13.02
N VAL A 91 -3.35 5.24 -12.40
CA VAL A 91 -2.14 6.07 -12.31
C VAL A 91 -1.65 6.48 -13.70
N LYS A 92 -1.59 5.54 -14.66
CA LYS A 92 -1.20 5.86 -16.05
C LYS A 92 -2.12 6.88 -16.73
N ARG A 93 -3.42 6.84 -16.42
CA ARG A 93 -4.41 7.77 -17.00
C ARG A 93 -4.40 9.13 -16.32
N LEU A 94 -4.10 9.17 -15.03
CA LEU A 94 -4.09 10.40 -14.23
C LEU A 94 -2.73 11.11 -14.26
N GLU A 95 -1.63 10.40 -14.56
CA GLU A 95 -0.28 10.98 -14.60
C GLU A 95 -0.18 12.24 -15.49
N PRO A 96 -0.74 12.28 -16.71
CA PRO A 96 -0.70 13.50 -17.54
C PRO A 96 -1.47 14.69 -16.94
N LEU A 97 -2.50 14.40 -16.13
CA LEU A 97 -3.37 15.41 -15.52
C LEU A 97 -2.82 15.95 -14.20
N THR A 98 -1.85 15.27 -13.59
CA THR A 98 -1.34 15.61 -12.26
C THR A 98 -0.14 16.57 -12.31
N GLY A 99 0.20 17.12 -13.48
CA GLY A 99 1.44 17.89 -13.69
C GLY A 99 2.68 17.00 -13.56
N LYS A 100 3.84 17.43 -14.09
CA LYS A 100 5.08 16.65 -13.95
C LYS A 100 5.43 16.56 -12.45
N PRO A 101 5.36 15.37 -11.82
CA PRO A 101 5.88 15.24 -10.48
C PRO A 101 7.39 15.47 -10.54
N ASP A 102 7.96 16.16 -9.55
CA ASP A 102 9.43 16.36 -9.45
C ASP A 102 10.14 15.03 -9.75
N PRO A 103 11.26 14.99 -10.49
CA PRO A 103 11.97 13.76 -10.81
C PRO A 103 12.30 12.90 -9.58
N LYS A 104 12.50 13.55 -8.42
CA LYS A 104 12.71 12.91 -7.11
C LYS A 104 11.46 12.23 -6.53
N SER A 105 10.28 12.54 -7.06
CA SER A 105 8.98 11.97 -6.70
C SER A 105 8.43 10.99 -7.73
N ARG A 106 9.06 10.88 -8.91
CA ARG A 106 8.84 9.80 -9.88
C ARG A 106 9.52 8.53 -9.37
N ILE A 107 9.01 7.98 -8.28
CA ILE A 107 9.45 6.69 -7.79
C ILE A 107 8.69 5.64 -8.61
N LEU A 108 9.35 5.12 -9.64
CA LEU A 108 8.98 3.85 -10.22
C LEU A 108 8.99 2.83 -9.08
N HIS A 109 7.79 2.40 -8.66
CA HIS A 109 7.65 1.17 -7.89
C HIS A 109 8.37 1.13 -6.53
N THR A 110 8.13 2.06 -5.60
CA THR A 110 8.24 1.82 -4.13
C THR A 110 7.91 3.07 -3.33
N SER A 111 7.26 2.88 -2.18
CA SER A 111 7.02 3.89 -1.12
C SER A 111 6.17 5.11 -1.49
N TYR A 112 4.93 5.06 -1.02
CA TYR A 112 4.00 6.18 -0.83
C TYR A 112 4.71 7.51 -0.51
N LYS A 113 4.37 8.56 -1.26
CA LYS A 113 4.67 9.96 -0.97
C LYS A 113 3.92 10.32 0.32
N LYS A 114 4.63 10.84 1.33
CA LYS A 114 4.01 11.40 2.53
C LYS A 114 3.22 12.63 2.08
N PHE A 115 1.89 12.54 2.02
CA PHE A 115 1.05 13.72 1.91
C PHE A 115 1.28 14.53 3.19
N LYS A 116 2.00 15.65 3.06
CA LYS A 116 1.90 16.70 4.08
C LYS A 116 0.50 17.28 3.90
N THR A 117 -0.37 17.08 4.86
CA THR A 117 -1.55 17.93 5.04
C THR A 117 -1.01 19.31 5.43
N THR A 118 -0.79 20.16 4.45
CA THR A 118 -0.70 21.60 4.67
C THR A 118 -1.93 22.23 4.02
N ASP A 119 -2.59 23.05 4.83
CA ASP A 119 -3.62 24.03 4.50
C ASP A 119 -5.05 23.51 4.24
N CYS A 120 -5.68 23.04 5.30
CA CYS A 120 -7.05 23.45 5.57
C CYS A 120 -7.01 24.46 6.72
N GLY A 121 -6.78 25.73 6.39
CA GLY A 121 -7.14 26.81 7.29
C GLY A 121 -8.66 26.90 7.35
N LEU A 122 -9.24 26.55 8.50
CA LEU A 122 -10.48 27.15 8.99
C LEU A 122 -10.35 27.30 10.50
N MET A 123 -10.35 28.56 10.93
CA MET A 123 -10.71 29.02 12.27
C MET A 123 -12.03 28.37 12.71
N THR A 124 -12.17 28.02 13.99
CA THR A 124 -12.94 28.80 14.99
C THR A 124 -13.15 27.97 16.27
N TYR A 125 -12.81 28.61 17.39
CA TYR A 125 -13.03 28.32 18.82
C TYR A 125 -12.53 26.99 19.40
#